data_AF-A0A5E6WXT3-F1
#
_entry.id   AF-A0A5E6WXT3-F1
#
_cell.length_a   1.000
_cell.length_b   1.000
_cell.length_c   1.000
_cell.angle_alpha   90.00
_cell.angle_beta   90.00
_cell.angle_gamma   90.00
#
_symmetry.space_group_name_H-M   'P 1'
#
loop_
_entity.id
_entity.type
_entity.pdbx_description
1 polymer ?
#
loop_
_entity_poly.entity_id
_entity_poly.type
_entity_poly.pdbx_seq_one_letter_code
_entity_poly.pdbx_strand_id
1 'polypeptide(L)'
;MISIGAIYHMIPKLYGRAQMHSVGLINAHFWLATIGTVLYIASMWVNGIAQGLMWRAVNADGTLTYSFVETLVASHPGFIVRFVGGAIFLSGMFLMAWNTWRTVRAPDAAAAPANAQLA
;
A
#
# COMPACT_ATOMS: atom_id res chain seq x y z
N MET A 1 -2.16 4.31 -5.58
CA MET A 1 -3.63 4.29 -5.37
C MET A 1 -4.40 4.41 -6.67
N ILE A 2 -4.21 5.48 -7.46
CA ILE A 2 -4.91 5.66 -8.74
C ILE A 2 -4.68 4.51 -9.74
N SER A 3 -3.42 4.11 -9.94
CA SER A 3 -3.10 3.03 -10.89
C SER A 3 -3.71 1.69 -10.48
N ILE A 4 -3.75 1.40 -9.18
CA ILE A 4 -4.39 0.19 -8.62
C ILE A 4 -5.89 0.20 -8.91
N GLY A 5 -6.56 1.34 -8.68
CA GLY A 5 -7.99 1.51 -8.99
C GLY A 5 -8.28 1.37 -10.49
N ALA A 6 -7.43 1.98 -11.34
CA ALA A 6 -7.53 1.84 -12.79
C ALA A 6 -7.38 0.39 -13.24
N ILE A 7 -6.42 -0.35 -12.66
CA ILE A 7 -6.23 -1.78 -12.96
C ILE A 7 -7.44 -2.60 -12.54
N TYR A 8 -7.99 -2.39 -11.34
CA TYR A 8 -9.21 -3.07 -10.90
C TYR A 8 -10.42 -2.82 -11.81
N HIS A 9 -10.46 -1.66 -12.45
CA HIS A 9 -11.49 -1.33 -13.43
C HIS A 9 -11.25 -1.96 -14.80
N MET A 10 -10.01 -1.94 -15.28
CA MET A 10 -9.67 -2.38 -16.64
C MET A 10 -9.57 -3.90 -16.78
N ILE A 11 -9.04 -4.60 -15.78
CA ILE A 11 -8.81 -6.06 -15.88
C ILE A 11 -10.09 -6.83 -16.22
N PRO A 12 -11.23 -6.65 -15.53
CA PRO A 12 -12.45 -7.37 -15.88
C PRO A 12 -12.86 -7.12 -17.34
N LYS A 13 -12.80 -5.87 -17.80
CA LYS A 13 -13.18 -5.49 -19.16
C LYS A 13 -12.30 -6.13 -20.23
N LEU A 14 -10.98 -6.16 -20.00
CA LEU A 14 -10.03 -6.78 -20.93
C LEU A 14 -10.20 -8.29 -21.04
N TYR A 15 -10.68 -8.94 -19.98
CA TYR A 15 -10.91 -10.39 -19.93
C TYR A 15 -12.40 -10.77 -20.11
N GLY A 16 -13.25 -9.84 -20.59
CA GLY A 16 -14.66 -10.11 -20.86
C GLY A 16 -15.49 -10.46 -19.62
N ARG A 17 -15.13 -9.95 -18.45
CA ARG A 17 -15.78 -10.19 -17.15
C ARG A 17 -16.58 -8.98 -16.70
N ALA A 18 -17.74 -9.23 -16.08
CA ALA A 18 -18.58 -8.17 -15.52
C ALA A 18 -17.88 -7.41 -14.37
N GLN A 19 -17.10 -8.11 -13.55
CA GLN A 19 -16.38 -7.54 -12.40
C GLN A 19 -15.18 -8.39 -12.00
N MET A 20 -14.37 -7.87 -11.08
CA MET A 20 -13.30 -8.63 -10.42
C MET A 20 -13.86 -9.80 -9.60
N HIS A 21 -13.02 -10.80 -9.31
CA HIS A 21 -13.43 -12.04 -8.64
C HIS A 21 -14.01 -11.79 -7.24
N SER A 22 -13.42 -10.85 -6.48
CA SER A 22 -13.97 -10.42 -5.20
C SER A 22 -13.82 -8.92 -5.01
N VAL A 23 -14.94 -8.23 -4.78
CA VAL A 23 -14.97 -6.83 -4.36
C VAL A 23 -14.55 -6.68 -2.89
N GLY A 24 -14.81 -7.70 -2.05
CA GLY A 24 -14.35 -7.74 -0.67
C GLY A 24 -12.81 -7.69 -0.56
N LEU A 25 -12.10 -8.39 -1.45
CA LEU A 25 -10.63 -8.33 -1.50
C LEU A 25 -10.11 -6.96 -1.96
N ILE A 26 -10.86 -6.24 -2.80
CA ILE A 26 -10.53 -4.85 -3.20
C ILE A 26 -10.64 -3.93 -1.98
N ASN A 27 -11.71 -4.08 -1.18
CA ASN A 27 -11.89 -3.30 0.04
C ASN A 27 -10.80 -3.61 1.09
N ALA A 28 -10.48 -4.89 1.30
CA ALA A 28 -9.38 -5.29 2.20
C ALA A 28 -8.04 -4.71 1.74
N HIS A 29 -7.74 -4.78 0.44
CA HIS A 29 -6.55 -4.15 -0.12
C HIS A 29 -6.57 -2.62 0.08
N PHE A 30 -7.69 -1.94 -0.17
CA PHE A 30 -7.83 -0.50 0.08
C PHE A 30 -7.44 -0.14 1.52
N TRP A 31 -7.93 -0.87 2.53
CA TRP A 31 -7.60 -0.60 3.92
C TRP A 31 -6.13 -0.88 4.25
N LEU A 32 -5.58 -2.00 3.78
CA LEU A 32 -4.15 -2.30 3.97
C LEU A 32 -3.28 -1.20 3.36
N ALA A 33 -3.56 -0.81 2.12
CA ALA A 33 -2.78 0.20 1.44
C ALA A 33 -2.93 1.59 2.10
N THR A 34 -4.13 1.94 2.58
CA THR A 34 -4.39 3.20 3.28
C THR A 34 -3.66 3.24 4.62
N ILE A 35 -3.84 2.22 5.47
CA ILE A 35 -3.18 2.13 6.79
C ILE A 35 -1.66 2.13 6.62
N GLY A 36 -1.14 1.33 5.69
CA GLY A 36 0.29 1.29 5.40
C GLY A 36 0.85 2.65 4.97
N THR A 37 0.12 3.37 4.12
CA THR A 37 0.50 4.72 3.66
C THR A 37 0.49 5.73 4.81
N VAL A 38 -0.56 5.73 5.65
CA VAL A 38 -0.66 6.65 6.79
C VAL A 38 0.45 6.40 7.81
N LEU A 39 0.74 5.14 8.14
CA LEU A 39 1.86 4.78 9.04
C LEU A 39 3.20 5.25 8.48
N TYR A 40 3.42 5.06 7.17
CA TYR A 40 4.62 5.53 6.49
C TYR A 40 4.77 7.05 6.64
N ILE A 41 3.72 7.81 6.29
CA ILE A 41 3.73 9.29 6.36
C ILE A 41 3.99 9.76 7.79
N ALA A 42 3.25 9.21 8.77
CA ALA A 42 3.40 9.60 10.18
C ALA A 42 4.83 9.38 10.68
N SER A 43 5.42 8.21 10.38
CA SER A 43 6.81 7.90 10.78
C SER A 43 7.84 8.85 10.15
N MET A 44 7.61 9.27 8.89
CA MET A 44 8.51 10.17 8.18
C MET A 44 8.36 11.63 8.62
N TRP A 45 7.17 12.05 9.05
CA TRP A 45 7.01 13.35 9.69
C TRP A 45 7.73 13.41 11.03
N VAL A 46 7.55 12.39 11.90
CA VAL A 46 8.26 12.33 13.18
C VAL A 46 9.77 12.34 12.97
N ASN A 47 10.29 11.47 12.10
CA ASN A 47 11.73 11.44 11.81
C ASN A 47 12.22 12.74 11.16
N GLY A 48 11.51 13.30 10.19
CA GLY A 48 11.92 14.52 9.50
C GLY A 48 11.97 15.72 10.44
N ILE A 49 10.97 15.87 11.31
CA ILE A 49 10.95 16.94 12.33
C ILE A 49 12.07 16.72 13.36
N ALA A 50 12.25 15.50 13.86
CA ALA A 50 13.30 15.17 14.82
C ALA A 50 14.69 15.45 14.24
N GLN A 51 14.98 14.94 13.04
CA GLN A 51 16.25 15.17 12.34
C GLN A 51 16.49 16.67 12.10
N GLY A 52 15.49 17.36 11.56
CA GLY A 52 15.60 18.79 11.29
C GLY A 52 15.83 19.62 12.55
N LEU A 53 15.22 19.26 13.69
CA LEU A 53 15.41 19.93 14.98
C LEU A 53 16.78 19.61 15.57
N MET A 54 17.19 18.35 15.56
CA MET A 54 18.46 17.92 16.16
C MET A 54 19.66 18.46 15.39
N TRP A 55 19.60 18.49 14.05
CA TRP A 55 20.70 19.01 13.22
C TRP A 55 20.93 20.51 13.37
N ARG A 56 19.89 21.27 13.76
CA ARG A 56 19.99 22.73 13.98
C ARG A 56 20.00 23.11 15.47
N ALA A 57 20.06 22.13 16.36
CA ALA A 57 20.07 22.38 17.80
C ALA A 57 21.44 22.90 18.21
N VAL A 58 21.44 24.09 18.80
CA VAL A 58 22.64 24.79 19.27
C VAL A 58 22.43 25.15 20.74
N ASN A 59 23.44 24.88 21.56
CA ASN A 59 23.47 25.23 22.97
C ASN A 59 23.64 26.74 23.16
N ALA A 60 23.42 27.23 24.39
CA ALA A 60 23.59 28.65 24.70
C ALA A 60 25.03 29.18 24.47
N ASP A 61 26.02 28.28 24.44
CA ASP A 61 27.42 28.57 24.16
C ASP A 61 27.80 28.51 22.67
N GLY A 62 26.84 28.23 21.77
CA GLY A 62 27.06 28.16 20.33
C GLY A 62 27.53 26.79 19.82
N THR A 63 27.72 25.80 20.69
CA THR A 63 28.08 24.43 20.30
C THR A 63 26.86 23.63 19.81
N LEU A 64 27.06 22.66 18.93
CA LEU A 64 25.98 21.77 18.48
C LEU A 64 25.50 20.88 19.64
N THR A 65 24.20 20.84 19.88
CA THR A 65 23.60 20.10 21.00
C THR A 65 23.68 18.58 20.80
N TYR A 66 23.53 18.09 19.56
CA TYR A 66 23.50 16.67 19.25
C TYR A 66 24.55 16.30 18.20
N SER A 67 25.18 15.15 18.40
CA SER A 67 25.94 14.47 17.37
C SER A 67 25.03 13.89 16.29
N PHE A 68 25.62 13.63 15.12
CA PHE A 68 24.90 12.97 14.03
C PHE A 68 24.43 11.56 14.41
N VAL A 69 25.24 10.83 15.20
CA VAL A 69 24.91 9.47 15.65
C VAL A 69 23.70 9.46 16.58
N GLU A 70 23.57 10.44 17.49
CA GLU A 70 22.38 10.56 18.34
C GLU A 70 21.12 10.80 17.50
N THR A 71 21.23 11.63 16.47
CA THR A 71 20.11 11.86 15.55
C THR A 71 19.73 10.60 14.76
N LEU A 72 20.71 9.78 14.37
CA LEU A 72 20.50 8.49 13.71
C LEU A 72 19.75 7.52 14.64
N VAL A 73 20.19 7.41 15.89
CA VAL A 73 19.56 6.55 16.90
C VAL A 73 18.12 7.00 17.18
N ALA A 74 17.89 8.32 17.33
CA ALA A 74 16.56 8.88 17.52
C ALA A 74 15.60 8.59 16.34
N SER A 75 16.13 8.44 15.12
CA SER A 75 15.36 8.14 13.92
C SER A 75 15.00 6.65 13.77
N HIS A 76 15.65 5.76 14.52
CA HIS A 76 15.48 4.31 14.36
C HIS A 76 14.04 3.81 14.55
N PRO A 77 13.28 4.25 15.57
CA PRO A 77 11.88 3.86 15.72
C PRO A 77 11.02 4.20 14.50
N GLY A 78 11.21 5.38 13.91
CA GLY A 78 10.49 5.77 12.69
C GLY A 78 10.87 4.91 11.48
N PHE A 79 12.11 4.41 11.38
CA PHE A 79 12.48 3.47 10.33
C PHE A 79 11.78 2.12 10.46
N ILE A 80 11.59 1.63 11.69
CA ILE A 80 10.82 0.41 11.96
C ILE A 80 9.36 0.61 11.57
N VAL A 81 8.72 1.70 12.03
CA VAL A 81 7.31 1.97 11.72
C VAL A 81 7.13 2.14 10.20
N ARG A 82 8.06 2.81 9.53
CA ARG A 82 8.06 2.92 8.06
C ARG A 82 8.13 1.56 7.39
N PHE A 83 9.02 0.69 7.84
CA PHE A 83 9.14 -0.66 7.30
C PHE A 83 7.84 -1.45 7.48
N VAL A 84 7.24 -1.39 8.67
CA VAL A 84 5.95 -2.03 8.95
C VAL A 84 4.83 -1.46 8.07
N GLY A 85 4.73 -0.13 7.93
CA GLY A 85 3.76 0.51 7.04
C GLY A 85 3.92 0.09 5.58
N GLY A 86 5.17 0.01 5.09
CA GLY A 86 5.49 -0.51 3.77
C GLY A 86 5.15 -1.99 3.59
N ALA A 87 5.39 -2.81 4.62
CA ALA A 87 5.04 -4.23 4.59
C ALA A 87 3.53 -4.47 4.56
N ILE A 88 2.75 -3.65 5.29
CA ILE A 88 1.27 -3.67 5.25
C ILE A 88 0.77 -3.26 3.85
N PHE A 89 1.38 -2.24 3.23
CA PHE A 89 1.04 -1.88 1.85
C PHE A 89 1.35 -3.04 0.88
N LEU A 90 2.53 -3.65 1.03
CA LEU A 90 2.98 -4.76 0.19
C LEU A 90 2.08 -6.00 0.34
N SER A 91 1.58 -6.30 1.54
CA SER A 91 0.61 -7.38 1.74
C SER A 91 -0.69 -7.14 0.96
N GLY A 92 -1.12 -5.88 0.85
CA GLY A 92 -2.19 -5.46 -0.05
C GLY A 92 -1.90 -5.77 -1.52
N MET A 93 -0.65 -5.65 -1.98
CA MET A 93 -0.26 -6.00 -3.36
C MET A 93 -0.39 -7.50 -3.61
N PHE A 94 -0.05 -8.35 -2.64
CA PHE A 94 -0.26 -9.80 -2.76
C PHE A 94 -1.75 -10.16 -2.85
N LEU A 95 -2.63 -9.48 -2.10
CA LEU A 95 -4.07 -9.64 -2.25
C LEU A 95 -4.57 -9.22 -3.65
N MET A 96 -4.04 -8.12 -4.18
CA MET A 96 -4.34 -7.69 -5.54
C MET A 96 -3.91 -8.71 -6.59
N ALA A 97 -2.69 -9.24 -6.47
CA ALA A 97 -2.15 -10.24 -7.38
C ALA A 97 -3.02 -11.51 -7.36
N TRP A 98 -3.40 -11.98 -6.18
CA TRP A 98 -4.31 -13.12 -6.02
C TRP A 98 -5.69 -12.86 -6.64
N ASN A 99 -6.32 -11.73 -6.33
CA ASN A 99 -7.65 -11.40 -6.87
C ASN A 99 -7.62 -11.30 -8.40
N THR A 100 -6.57 -10.69 -8.94
CA THR A 100 -6.33 -10.58 -10.38
C THR A 100 -6.16 -11.95 -11.03
N TRP A 101 -5.31 -12.80 -10.45
CA TRP A 101 -5.09 -14.16 -10.95
C TRP A 101 -6.38 -14.98 -10.99
N ARG A 102 -7.22 -14.88 -9.96
CA ARG A 102 -8.55 -15.50 -9.94
C ARG A 102 -9.49 -14.94 -11.00
N THR A 103 -9.48 -13.63 -11.24
CA THR A 103 -10.29 -13.00 -12.30
C THR A 103 -9.88 -13.46 -13.70
N VAL A 104 -8.58 -13.56 -13.96
CA VAL A 104 -8.04 -14.01 -15.25
C VAL A 104 -8.31 -15.49 -15.51
N ARG A 105 -8.23 -16.33 -14.47
CA ARG A 105 -8.41 -17.78 -14.58
C ARG A 105 -9.84 -18.29 -14.49
N ALA A 106 -10.80 -17.47 -14.08
CA ALA A 106 -12.18 -17.93 -14.04
C ALA A 106 -12.63 -18.39 -15.45
N PRO A 107 -13.50 -19.40 -15.59
CA PRO A 107 -13.99 -19.85 -16.89
C PRO A 107 -14.70 -18.73 -17.63
N ASP A 108 -14.66 -18.74 -18.96
CA ASP A 108 -15.37 -17.75 -19.77
C ASP A 108 -16.87 -17.88 -19.56
N ALA A 109 -17.49 -16.84 -19.00
CA ALA A 109 -18.94 -16.74 -18.94
C ALA A 109 -19.58 -16.71 -20.35
N ALA A 110 -18.81 -16.33 -21.37
CA ALA A 110 -19.21 -16.41 -22.78
C ALA A 110 -19.31 -17.84 -23.33
N ALA A 111 -18.80 -18.85 -22.62
CA ALA A 111 -18.91 -20.27 -22.98
C ALA A 111 -20.04 -21.01 -22.23
N ALA A 112 -20.98 -20.29 -21.59
CA ALA A 112 -22.24 -20.89 -21.17
C ALA A 112 -23.05 -21.22 -22.44
N PRO A 113 -23.43 -22.49 -22.67
CA PRO A 113 -24.03 -22.89 -23.93
C PRO A 113 -25.37 -22.18 -24.14
N ALA A 114 -25.53 -21.53 -25.30
CA ALA A 114 -26.76 -20.90 -25.77
C ALA A 114 -27.91 -21.91 -26.02
N ASN A 115 -27.80 -23.13 -25.50
CA ASN A 115 -28.62 -24.29 -25.86
C ASN A 115 -29.72 -24.58 -24.82
N ALA A 116 -29.79 -23.81 -23.73
CA ALA A 116 -30.73 -24.04 -22.64
C ALA A 116 -32.08 -23.29 -22.78
N GLN A 117 -32.31 -22.60 -23.91
CA GLN A 117 -33.54 -21.84 -24.18
C GLN A 117 -34.49 -22.51 -25.19
N LEU A 118 -34.26 -23.77 -25.58
CA LEU A 118 -35.08 -24.49 -26.57
C LEU A 118 -35.52 -25.90 -26.10
N ALA A 119 -36.00 -26.02 -24.85
CA ALA A 119 -36.71 -27.21 -24.39
C ALA A 119 -37.96 -26.82 -23.60
#